data_AF-A0A2T3QCX7-F1
#
_entry.id   AF-A0A2T3QCX7-F1
#
_cell.length_a   1.000
_cell.length_b   1.000
_cell.length_c   1.000
_cell.angle_alpha   90.00
_cell.angle_beta   90.00
_cell.angle_gamma   90.00
#
_symmetry.space_group_name_H-M   'P 1'
#
loop_
_entity.id
_entity.type
_entity.pdbx_description
1 polymer ?
#
loop_
_entity_poly.entity_id
_entity_poly.type
_entity_poly.pdbx_seq_one_letter_code
_entity_poly.pdbx_strand_id
1 'polypeptide(L)'
;MKSRLLFYYKIIAMLALFVLSRFVRHSIYLIFSLGVAFITVDTLALCSLSPILSTLQNISAAVFTLAGIWIAYSYPEAISAYTNPDKVILASGDETKRIENLVLIILTSAFVIIGILIFNMSVVLLQPLDYVQEHKSIFKLLAVTSVVYLAVIQVVAILTVMFTNIQFVNELHKKNTENLANKDL
;
A
#
# COMPACT_ATOMS: atom_id res chain seq x y z
N MET A 1 -0.25 -4.78 32.54
CA MET A 1 -0.98 -5.66 31.58
C MET A 1 -2.13 -4.95 30.86
N LYS A 2 -3.06 -4.28 31.57
CA LYS A 2 -4.19 -3.52 30.99
C LYS A 2 -3.80 -2.43 29.95
N SER A 3 -2.69 -1.72 30.19
CA SER A 3 -2.20 -0.65 29.30
C SER A 3 -1.75 -1.15 27.91
N ARG A 4 -1.08 -2.31 27.84
CA ARG A 4 -0.64 -2.90 26.55
C ARG A 4 -1.82 -3.41 25.72
N LEU A 5 -2.84 -3.98 26.36
CA LEU A 5 -4.04 -4.48 25.68
C LEU A 5 -4.86 -3.33 25.05
N LEU A 6 -4.97 -2.21 25.78
CA LEU A 6 -5.60 -0.99 25.30
C LEU A 6 -4.86 -0.38 24.09
N PHE A 7 -3.53 -0.48 24.08
CA PHE A 7 -2.70 -0.02 22.97
C PHE A 7 -2.93 -0.86 21.69
N TYR A 8 -2.90 -2.19 21.79
CA TYR A 8 -3.21 -3.07 20.64
C TYR A 8 -4.63 -2.86 20.12
N TYR A 9 -5.62 -2.74 21.01
CA TYR A 9 -7.00 -2.48 20.61
C TYR A 9 -7.13 -1.15 19.83
N LYS A 10 -6.48 -0.08 20.30
CA LYS A 10 -6.46 1.20 19.58
C LYS A 10 -5.82 1.08 18.20
N ILE A 11 -4.71 0.38 18.07
CA ILE A 11 -4.05 0.14 16.77
C ILE A 11 -4.98 -0.62 15.83
N ILE A 12 -5.61 -1.69 16.30
CA ILE A 12 -6.52 -2.52 15.50
C ILE A 12 -7.76 -1.71 15.10
N ALA A 13 -8.35 -0.95 16.02
CA ALA A 13 -9.50 -0.09 15.72
C ALA A 13 -9.15 1.01 14.71
N MET A 14 -7.95 1.60 14.82
CA MET A 14 -7.47 2.63 13.89
C MET A 14 -7.21 2.05 12.50
N LEU A 15 -6.62 0.84 12.41
CA LEU A 15 -6.48 0.09 11.16
C LEU A 15 -7.85 -0.30 10.57
N ALA A 16 -8.80 -0.73 11.40
CA ALA A 16 -10.14 -1.12 10.95
C ALA A 16 -10.93 0.07 10.41
N LEU A 17 -10.95 1.20 11.12
CA LEU A 17 -11.56 2.45 10.65
C LEU A 17 -10.91 2.95 9.35
N PHE A 18 -9.58 2.84 9.28
CA PHE A 18 -8.84 3.16 8.07
C PHE A 18 -9.29 2.31 6.87
N VAL A 19 -9.39 0.98 7.04
CA VAL A 19 -9.89 0.07 6.00
C VAL A 19 -11.35 0.38 5.64
N LEU A 20 -12.21 0.62 6.64
CA LEU A 20 -13.64 0.89 6.45
C LEU A 20 -13.88 2.18 5.64
N SER A 21 -13.10 3.23 5.90
CA SER A 21 -13.17 4.50 5.16
C SER A 21 -12.88 4.35 3.66
N ARG A 22 -12.17 3.27 3.29
CA ARG A 22 -11.78 2.98 1.90
C ARG A 22 -12.49 1.76 1.34
N PHE A 23 -13.44 1.21 2.08
CA PHE A 23 -14.17 -0.01 1.71
C PHE A 23 -14.75 0.11 0.30
N VAL A 24 -15.42 1.22 -0.02
CA VAL A 24 -16.01 1.44 -1.36
C VAL A 24 -14.98 1.33 -2.48
N ARG A 25 -13.80 1.94 -2.32
CA ARG A 25 -12.72 1.85 -3.32
C ARG A 25 -12.19 0.42 -3.45
N HIS A 26 -11.97 -0.26 -2.33
CA HIS A 26 -11.50 -1.64 -2.34
C HIS A 26 -12.55 -2.60 -2.93
N SER A 27 -13.84 -2.37 -2.69
CA SER A 27 -14.93 -3.12 -3.32
C SER A 27 -14.92 -2.95 -4.83
N ILE A 28 -14.68 -1.73 -5.34
CA ILE A 28 -14.55 -1.48 -6.79
C ILE A 28 -13.37 -2.26 -7.36
N TYR A 29 -12.19 -2.20 -6.72
CA TYR A 29 -11.01 -2.95 -7.17
C TYR A 29 -11.25 -4.47 -7.15
N LEU A 30 -11.96 -4.97 -6.14
CA LEU A 30 -12.29 -6.38 -6.01
C LEU A 30 -13.26 -6.83 -7.12
N ILE A 31 -14.31 -6.06 -7.40
CA ILE A 31 -15.26 -6.35 -8.48
C ILE A 31 -14.56 -6.33 -9.84
N PHE A 32 -13.72 -5.32 -10.08
CA PHE A 32 -12.91 -5.25 -11.28
C PHE A 32 -12.01 -6.49 -11.43
N SER A 33 -11.33 -6.87 -10.34
CA SER A 33 -10.43 -8.04 -10.33
C SER A 33 -11.17 -9.35 -10.58
N LEU A 34 -12.38 -9.49 -10.03
CA LEU A 34 -13.24 -10.64 -10.26
C LEU A 34 -13.71 -10.72 -11.71
N GLY A 35 -14.06 -9.59 -12.33
CA GLY A 35 -14.42 -9.53 -13.75
C GLY A 35 -13.27 -9.95 -14.66
N VAL A 36 -12.06 -9.41 -14.43
CA VAL A 36 -10.84 -9.81 -15.15
C VAL A 36 -10.56 -11.30 -14.96
N ALA A 37 -10.66 -11.80 -13.73
CA ALA A 37 -10.43 -13.21 -13.43
C ALA A 37 -11.44 -14.10 -14.14
N PHE A 38 -12.73 -13.75 -14.14
CA PHE A 38 -13.77 -14.54 -14.80
C PHE A 38 -13.51 -14.71 -16.32
N ILE A 39 -13.00 -13.67 -16.99
CA ILE A 39 -12.69 -13.73 -18.43
C ILE A 39 -11.41 -14.53 -18.71
N THR A 40 -10.47 -14.58 -17.77
CA THR A 40 -9.12 -15.13 -17.99
C THR A 40 -8.87 -16.48 -17.32
N VAL A 41 -9.74 -16.91 -16.42
CA VAL A 41 -9.55 -18.11 -15.60
C VAL A 41 -9.45 -19.38 -16.44
N ASP A 42 -10.16 -19.47 -17.56
CA ASP A 42 -10.16 -20.67 -18.39
C ASP A 42 -8.88 -20.83 -19.22
N THR A 43 -8.24 -19.72 -19.58
CA THR A 43 -7.04 -19.70 -20.44
C THR A 43 -5.73 -19.75 -19.65
N LEU A 44 -5.73 -19.32 -18.39
CA LEU A 44 -4.52 -19.22 -17.57
C LEU A 44 -4.18 -20.52 -16.84
N ALA A 45 -2.90 -20.83 -16.66
CA ALA A 45 -2.47 -21.86 -15.73
C ALA A 45 -2.10 -21.23 -14.37
N LEU A 46 -2.36 -21.92 -13.25
CA LEU A 46 -2.00 -21.42 -11.91
C LEU A 46 -0.49 -21.16 -11.75
N CYS A 47 0.36 -21.96 -12.40
CA CYS A 47 1.80 -21.77 -12.40
C CYS A 47 2.23 -20.43 -13.03
N SER A 48 1.43 -19.88 -13.94
CA SER A 48 1.68 -18.58 -14.58
C SER A 48 1.55 -17.40 -13.61
N LEU A 49 0.97 -17.60 -12.42
CA LEU A 49 0.86 -16.55 -11.39
C LEU A 49 2.17 -16.32 -10.61
N SER A 50 3.05 -17.32 -10.54
CA SER A 50 4.29 -17.24 -9.74
C SER A 50 5.23 -16.10 -10.18
N PRO A 51 5.50 -15.91 -11.49
CA PRO A 51 6.29 -14.77 -11.96
C PRO A 51 5.64 -13.42 -11.60
N ILE A 52 4.31 -13.33 -11.73
CA ILE A 52 3.56 -12.10 -11.43
C ILE A 52 3.69 -11.74 -9.95
N LEU A 53 3.51 -12.73 -9.06
CA LEU A 53 3.66 -12.55 -7.61
C LEU A 53 5.07 -12.09 -7.24
N SER A 54 6.09 -12.65 -7.90
CA SER A 54 7.49 -12.26 -7.69
C SER A 54 7.74 -10.80 -8.11
N THR A 55 7.23 -10.40 -9.27
CA THR A 55 7.29 -9.00 -9.74
C THR A 55 6.55 -8.07 -8.78
N LEU A 56 5.36 -8.47 -8.33
CA LEU A 56 4.56 -7.70 -7.38
C LEU A 56 5.30 -7.51 -6.05
N GLN A 57 5.94 -8.55 -5.52
CA GLN A 57 6.71 -8.48 -4.29
C GLN A 57 7.87 -7.49 -4.43
N ASN A 58 8.62 -7.57 -5.53
CA ASN A 58 9.76 -6.69 -5.80
C ASN A 58 9.33 -5.21 -5.91
N ILE A 59 8.27 -4.95 -6.66
CA ILE A 59 7.72 -3.59 -6.79
C ILE A 59 7.19 -3.07 -5.45
N SER A 60 6.51 -3.92 -4.68
CA SER A 60 5.98 -3.54 -3.36
C SER A 60 7.09 -3.18 -2.38
N ALA A 61 8.16 -3.98 -2.35
CA ALA A 61 9.33 -3.68 -1.52
C ALA A 61 10.02 -2.37 -1.95
N ALA A 62 10.15 -2.12 -3.25
CA ALA A 62 10.71 -0.89 -3.77
C ALA A 62 9.88 0.35 -3.39
N VAL A 63 8.56 0.31 -3.58
CA VAL A 63 7.64 1.40 -3.23
C VAL A 63 7.61 1.65 -1.72
N PHE A 64 7.54 0.59 -0.92
CA PHE A 64 7.62 0.66 0.54
C PHE A 64 8.89 1.41 0.98
N THR A 65 10.03 1.06 0.39
CA THR A 65 11.33 1.67 0.69
C THR A 65 11.39 3.12 0.25
N LEU A 66 10.98 3.43 -0.98
CA LEU A 66 10.99 4.79 -1.53
C LEU A 66 10.11 5.74 -0.71
N ALA A 67 8.88 5.33 -0.38
CA ALA A 67 7.98 6.14 0.43
C ALA A 67 8.54 6.34 1.85
N GLY A 68 9.14 5.31 2.45
CA GLY A 68 9.77 5.41 3.78
C GLY A 68 10.94 6.41 3.81
N ILE A 69 11.83 6.33 2.82
CA ILE A 69 12.92 7.30 2.65
C ILE A 69 12.36 8.71 2.49
N TRP A 70 11.28 8.88 1.73
CA TRP A 70 10.71 10.20 1.46
C TRP A 70 10.11 10.87 2.70
N ILE A 71 9.48 10.11 3.59
CA ILE A 71 9.03 10.62 4.89
C ILE A 71 10.23 11.09 5.71
N ALA A 72 11.30 10.28 5.76
CA ALA A 72 12.50 10.59 6.54
C ALA A 72 13.18 11.90 6.10
N TYR A 73 13.25 12.16 4.79
CA TYR A 73 13.84 13.38 4.26
C TYR A 73 12.92 14.60 4.33
N SER A 74 11.63 14.43 3.99
CA SER A 74 10.73 15.57 3.82
C SER A 74 10.20 16.12 5.15
N TYR A 75 10.16 15.29 6.21
CA TYR A 75 9.55 15.67 7.48
C TYR A 75 10.40 15.27 8.70
N PRO A 76 11.66 15.76 8.80
CA PRO A 76 12.54 15.44 9.92
C PRO A 76 11.98 15.94 11.26
N GLU A 77 11.26 17.07 11.25
CA GLU A 77 10.60 17.64 12.43
C GLU A 77 9.51 16.72 13.01
N ALA A 78 8.77 16.00 12.16
CA ALA A 78 7.76 15.03 12.62
C ALA A 78 8.40 13.80 13.29
N ILE A 79 9.59 13.40 12.84
CA ILE A 79 10.38 12.32 13.46
C ILE A 79 11.04 12.82 14.76
N SER A 80 11.55 14.05 14.76
CA SER A 80 12.09 14.73 15.95
C SER A 80 11.03 14.88 17.03
N ALA A 81 9.80 15.22 16.67
CA ALA A 81 8.67 15.33 17.57
C ALA A 81 8.33 14.04 18.32
N TYR A 82 8.48 12.91 17.66
CA TYR A 82 8.28 11.61 18.28
C TYR A 82 9.41 11.24 19.25
N THR A 83 10.63 11.75 19.04
CA THR A 83 11.81 11.45 19.88
C THR A 83 12.06 12.50 20.98
N ASN A 84 11.55 13.73 20.84
CA ASN A 84 11.65 14.83 21.80
C ASN A 84 10.33 15.62 21.88
N PRO A 85 9.38 15.20 22.74
CA PRO A 85 8.03 15.77 22.78
C PRO A 85 7.95 17.25 23.19
N ASP A 86 8.98 17.81 23.84
CA ASP A 86 8.96 19.17 24.40
C ASP A 86 9.35 20.29 23.41
N LYS A 87 9.72 19.98 22.15
CA LYS A 87 10.25 20.96 21.17
C LYS A 87 9.39 21.21 19.93
N VAL A 88 8.15 20.73 19.89
CA VAL A 88 7.47 20.52 18.59
C VAL A 88 6.61 21.70 18.15
N ILE A 89 6.99 22.34 17.05
CA ILE A 89 6.04 23.08 16.19
C ILE A 89 5.23 22.01 15.45
N LEU A 90 3.95 21.87 15.80
CA LEU A 90 3.04 20.95 15.11
C LEU A 90 3.05 21.28 13.61
N ALA A 91 3.39 20.28 12.79
CA ALA A 91 3.40 20.42 11.33
C ALA A 91 2.08 21.03 10.84
N SER A 92 2.16 21.87 9.82
CA SER A 92 0.97 22.52 9.26
C SER A 92 -0.03 21.47 8.74
N GLY A 93 -1.33 21.80 8.68
CA GLY A 93 -2.38 20.84 8.33
C GLY A 93 -2.18 20.15 6.97
N ASP A 94 -1.56 20.84 6.02
CA ASP A 94 -1.27 20.28 4.69
C ASP A 94 -0.05 19.36 4.68
N GLU A 95 0.99 19.65 5.47
CA GLU A 95 2.14 18.76 5.65
C GLU A 95 1.74 17.45 6.34
N THR A 96 0.86 17.55 7.34
CA THR A 96 0.33 16.37 8.05
C THR A 96 -0.42 15.43 7.09
N LYS A 97 -1.27 15.97 6.21
CA LYS A 97 -1.98 15.16 5.19
C LYS A 97 -1.04 14.48 4.20
N ARG A 98 0.08 15.10 3.86
CA ARG A 98 1.10 14.51 2.96
C ARG A 98 1.84 13.36 3.62
N ILE A 99 2.25 13.55 4.88
CA ILE A 99 2.86 12.48 5.69
C ILE A 99 1.87 11.32 5.79
N GLU A 100 0.61 11.61 6.12
CA GLU A 100 -0.45 10.60 6.18
C GLU A 100 -0.50 9.83 4.85
N ASN A 101 -0.67 10.51 3.71
CA ASN A 101 -0.72 9.85 2.41
C ASN A 101 0.51 8.96 2.12
N LEU A 102 1.72 9.39 2.45
CA LEU A 102 2.94 8.57 2.31
C LEU A 102 2.90 7.34 3.21
N VAL A 103 2.49 7.48 4.48
CA VAL A 103 2.32 6.34 5.40
C VAL A 103 1.29 5.35 4.84
N LEU A 104 0.21 5.83 4.22
CA LEU A 104 -0.82 4.96 3.65
C LEU A 104 -0.31 4.16 2.45
N ILE A 105 0.58 4.74 1.64
CA ILE A 105 1.25 4.02 0.55
C ILE A 105 2.14 2.91 1.12
N ILE A 106 2.90 3.20 2.18
CA ILE A 106 3.74 2.23 2.88
C ILE A 106 2.88 1.06 3.39
N LEU A 107 1.77 1.36 4.07
CA LEU A 107 0.83 0.36 4.57
C LEU A 107 0.21 -0.47 3.43
N THR A 108 -0.12 0.16 2.30
CA THR A 108 -0.66 -0.53 1.12
C THR A 108 0.36 -1.51 0.53
N SER A 109 1.62 -1.09 0.39
CA SER A 109 2.69 -1.96 -0.14
C SER A 109 3.01 -3.10 0.83
N ALA A 110 3.02 -2.84 2.14
CA ALA A 110 3.17 -3.87 3.16
C ALA A 110 2.01 -4.88 3.13
N PHE A 111 0.77 -4.41 2.96
CA PHE A 111 -0.40 -5.27 2.78
C PHE A 111 -0.25 -6.17 1.55
N VAL A 112 0.26 -5.66 0.43
CA VAL A 112 0.52 -6.49 -0.76
C VAL A 112 1.54 -7.58 -0.48
N ILE A 113 2.66 -7.25 0.18
CA ILE A 113 3.70 -8.24 0.54
C ILE A 113 3.13 -9.33 1.47
N ILE A 114 2.37 -8.94 2.49
CA ILE A 114 1.71 -9.88 3.40
C ILE A 114 0.70 -10.74 2.63
N GLY A 115 -0.07 -10.15 1.72
CA GLY A 115 -1.02 -10.85 0.86
C GLY A 115 -0.35 -11.89 -0.03
N ILE A 116 0.80 -11.56 -0.63
CA ILE A 116 1.60 -12.51 -1.43
C ILE A 116 2.11 -13.66 -0.56
N LEU A 117 2.59 -13.38 0.65
CA LEU A 117 3.04 -14.41 1.58
C LEU A 117 1.90 -15.36 1.95
N ILE A 118 0.75 -14.82 2.34
CA ILE A 118 -0.44 -15.61 2.67
C ILE A 118 -0.90 -16.42 1.47
N PHE A 119 -0.90 -15.83 0.27
CA PHE A 119 -1.25 -16.51 -0.97
C PHE A 119 -0.34 -17.72 -1.21
N ASN A 120 0.98 -17.51 -1.21
CA ASN A 120 1.95 -18.58 -1.45
C ASN A 120 1.83 -19.69 -0.41
N MET A 121 1.67 -19.32 0.87
CA MET A 121 1.45 -20.28 1.95
C MET A 121 0.13 -21.06 1.75
N SER A 122 -0.94 -20.38 1.36
CA SER A 122 -2.25 -20.99 1.09
C SER A 122 -2.19 -21.98 -0.07
N VAL A 123 -1.47 -21.65 -1.16
CA VAL A 123 -1.30 -22.58 -2.29
C VAL A 123 -0.60 -23.85 -1.82
N VAL A 124 0.51 -23.75 -1.08
CA VAL A 124 1.26 -24.91 -0.60
C VAL A 124 0.43 -25.78 0.35
N LEU A 125 -0.35 -25.17 1.24
CA LEU A 125 -1.15 -25.89 2.25
C LEU A 125 -2.44 -26.48 1.67
N LEU A 126 -3.11 -25.77 0.76
CA LEU A 126 -4.45 -26.14 0.28
C LEU A 126 -4.42 -27.00 -0.99
N GLN A 127 -3.43 -26.81 -1.88
CA GLN A 127 -3.37 -27.53 -3.16
C GLN A 127 -3.37 -29.08 -3.03
N PRO A 128 -2.75 -29.69 -2.00
CA PRO A 128 -2.78 -31.15 -1.84
C PRO A 128 -4.13 -31.71 -1.34
N LEU A 129 -5.06 -30.88 -0.86
CA LEU A 129 -6.33 -31.35 -0.30
C LEU A 129 -7.28 -31.82 -1.41
N ASP A 130 -7.88 -33.00 -1.22
CA ASP A 130 -8.81 -33.61 -2.19
C ASP A 130 -9.99 -32.69 -2.55
N TYR A 131 -10.51 -31.96 -1.56
CA TYR A 131 -11.60 -30.97 -1.76
C TYR A 131 -11.24 -29.86 -2.76
N VAL A 132 -9.97 -29.44 -2.78
CA VAL A 132 -9.47 -28.41 -3.69
C VAL A 132 -9.31 -28.96 -5.11
N GLN A 133 -8.98 -30.24 -5.24
CA GLN A 133 -8.90 -30.91 -6.54
C GLN A 133 -10.29 -31.09 -7.16
N GLU A 134 -11.30 -31.39 -6.36
CA GLU A 134 -12.71 -31.51 -6.79
C GLU A 134 -13.28 -30.16 -7.27
N HIS A 135 -12.93 -29.05 -6.60
CA HIS A 135 -13.44 -27.71 -6.90
C HIS A 135 -12.40 -26.78 -7.57
N LYS A 136 -11.51 -27.38 -8.39
CA LYS A 136 -10.34 -26.69 -8.96
C LYS A 136 -10.66 -25.37 -9.66
N SER A 137 -11.77 -25.30 -10.41
CA SER A 137 -12.17 -24.08 -11.12
C SER A 137 -12.48 -22.90 -10.18
N ILE A 138 -13.14 -23.17 -9.04
CA ILE A 138 -13.48 -22.14 -8.06
C ILE A 138 -12.20 -21.62 -7.39
N PHE A 139 -11.33 -22.52 -6.95
CA PHE A 139 -10.06 -22.14 -6.32
C PHE A 139 -9.14 -21.39 -7.29
N LYS A 140 -9.14 -21.78 -8.58
CA LYS A 140 -8.42 -21.08 -9.63
C LYS A 140 -8.96 -19.66 -9.84
N LEU A 141 -10.28 -19.49 -9.89
CA LEU A 141 -10.92 -18.17 -10.01
C LEU A 141 -10.56 -17.28 -8.82
N LEU A 142 -10.64 -17.80 -7.60
CA LEU A 142 -10.25 -17.09 -6.37
C LEU A 142 -8.77 -16.71 -6.38
N ALA A 143 -7.90 -17.61 -6.84
CA ALA A 143 -6.48 -17.37 -6.91
C ALA A 143 -6.15 -16.24 -7.90
N VAL A 144 -6.67 -16.30 -9.12
CA VAL A 144 -6.48 -15.25 -10.14
C VAL A 144 -7.05 -13.91 -9.66
N THR A 145 -8.26 -13.92 -9.09
CA THR A 145 -8.90 -12.71 -8.53
C THR A 145 -8.01 -12.06 -7.46
N SER A 146 -7.45 -12.86 -6.56
CA SER A 146 -6.57 -12.37 -5.49
C SER A 146 -5.31 -11.73 -6.06
N VAL A 147 -4.65 -12.36 -7.03
CA VAL A 147 -3.43 -11.82 -7.66
C VAL A 147 -3.73 -10.52 -8.41
N VAL A 148 -4.80 -10.48 -9.20
CA VAL A 148 -5.21 -9.27 -9.93
C VAL A 148 -5.55 -8.14 -8.96
N TYR A 149 -6.26 -8.44 -7.87
CA TYR A 149 -6.58 -7.46 -6.84
C TYR A 149 -5.34 -6.86 -6.20
N LEU A 150 -4.38 -7.70 -5.79
CA LEU A 150 -3.10 -7.24 -5.25
C LEU A 150 -2.33 -6.38 -6.27
N ALA A 151 -2.40 -6.73 -7.55
CA ALA A 151 -1.74 -5.96 -8.60
C ALA A 151 -2.36 -4.57 -8.78
N VAL A 152 -3.69 -4.48 -8.82
CA VAL A 152 -4.42 -3.22 -8.96
C VAL A 152 -4.10 -2.26 -7.82
N ILE A 153 -4.18 -2.73 -6.57
CA ILE A 153 -3.87 -1.87 -5.42
C ILE A 153 -2.40 -1.41 -5.42
N GLN A 154 -1.48 -2.27 -5.87
CA GLN A 154 -0.07 -1.91 -5.95
C GLN A 154 0.19 -0.88 -7.06
N VAL A 155 -0.48 -0.99 -8.20
CA VAL A 155 -0.41 0.02 -9.28
C VAL A 155 -0.89 1.38 -8.77
N VAL A 156 -2.02 1.42 -8.06
CA VAL A 156 -2.53 2.66 -7.46
C VAL A 156 -1.52 3.25 -6.47
N ALA A 157 -0.87 2.41 -5.65
CA ALA A 157 0.16 2.86 -4.72
C ALA A 157 1.36 3.48 -5.44
N ILE A 158 1.87 2.84 -6.50
CA ILE A 158 2.96 3.35 -7.33
C ILE A 158 2.60 4.72 -7.90
N LEU A 159 1.44 4.84 -8.54
CA LEU A 159 1.00 6.10 -9.14
C LEU A 159 0.89 7.21 -8.09
N THR A 160 0.37 6.90 -6.91
CA THR A 160 0.26 7.87 -5.81
C THR A 160 1.62 8.37 -5.36
N VAL A 161 2.64 7.50 -5.24
CA VAL A 161 4.02 7.92 -4.93
C VAL A 161 4.58 8.79 -6.03
N MET A 162 4.42 8.38 -7.29
CA MET A 162 4.92 9.15 -8.44
C MET A 162 4.34 10.56 -8.46
N PHE A 163 3.02 10.70 -8.30
CA PHE A 163 2.38 12.02 -8.25
C PHE A 163 2.85 12.85 -7.05
N THR A 164 2.97 12.23 -5.88
CA THR A 164 3.47 12.91 -4.67
C THR A 164 4.89 13.45 -4.89
N ASN A 165 5.75 12.65 -5.51
CA ASN A 165 7.13 13.04 -5.82
C ASN A 165 7.19 14.17 -6.87
N ILE A 166 6.39 14.09 -7.93
CA ILE A 166 6.32 15.14 -8.96
C ILE A 166 5.83 16.45 -8.34
N GLN A 167 4.77 16.41 -7.52
CA GLN A 167 4.25 17.61 -6.86
C GLN A 167 5.30 18.25 -5.95
N PHE A 168 6.02 17.45 -5.16
CA PHE A 168 7.09 17.94 -4.31
C PHE A 168 8.19 18.68 -5.11
N VAL A 169 8.64 18.09 -6.23
CA VAL A 169 9.64 18.72 -7.10
C VAL A 169 9.12 20.04 -7.69
N ASN A 170 7.87 20.08 -8.13
CA ASN A 170 7.27 21.31 -8.67
C ASN A 170 7.19 22.42 -7.62
N GLU A 171 6.85 22.09 -6.38
CA GLU A 171 6.82 23.05 -5.27
C GLU A 171 8.21 23.55 -4.90
N LEU A 172 9.22 22.69 -4.97
CA LEU A 172 10.61 23.09 -4.76
C LEU A 172 11.07 24.11 -5.81
N HIS A 173 10.76 23.88 -7.08
CA HIS A 173 11.04 24.83 -8.16
C HIS A 173 10.33 26.17 -7.93
N LYS A 174 9.03 26.13 -7.61
CA LYS A 174 8.26 27.34 -7.36
C LYS A 174 8.86 28.17 -6.22
N LYS A 175 9.16 27.53 -5.08
CA LYS A 175 9.74 28.20 -3.91
C LYS A 175 11.13 28.76 -4.19
N ASN A 176 11.93 28.08 -5.00
CA ASN A 176 13.24 28.59 -5.42
C ASN A 176 13.11 29.84 -6.31
N THR A 177 12.17 29.84 -7.26
CA THR A 177 11.91 31.00 -8.12
C THR A 177 11.40 32.20 -7.32
N GLU A 178 10.48 32.00 -6.37
CA GLU A 178 10.00 33.06 -5.47
C GLU A 178 11.13 33.63 -4.60
N ASN A 179 12.02 32.77 -4.10
CA ASN A 179 13.18 33.20 -3.31
C ASN A 179 14.19 34.02 -4.14
N LEU A 180 14.36 33.70 -5.42
CA LEU A 180 15.22 34.49 -6.32
C LEU A 180 14.58 35.85 -6.60
N ALA A 181 13.29 35.88 -6.94
CA ALA A 181 12.56 37.13 -7.19
C ALA A 181 12.56 38.09 -5.97
N ASN A 182 12.46 37.56 -4.75
CA ASN A 182 12.55 38.35 -3.53
C ASN A 182 13.97 38.84 -3.19
N LYS A 183 15.02 38.24 -3.77
CA LYS A 183 16.41 38.72 -3.60
C LYS A 183 16.78 39.84 -4.55
N ASP A 184 16.02 40.00 -5.64
CA ASP A 184 16.22 41.03 -6.66
C ASP A 184 15.45 42.33 -6.37
N LEU A 185 14.72 42.40 -5.25
CA LEU A 185 13.99 43.56 -4.72
C LEU A 185 14.72 44.16 -3.51
#